data_AF-A0A523PRX6-F1
#
_entry.id   AF-A0A523PRX6-F1
#
_cell.length_a   1.000
_cell.length_b   1.000
_cell.length_c   1.000
_cell.angle_alpha   90.00
_cell.angle_beta   90.00
_cell.angle_gamma   90.00
#
_symmetry.space_group_name_H-M   'P 1'
#
loop_
_entity.id
_entity.type
_entity.pdbx_description
1 polymer ?
#
loop_
_entity_poly.entity_id
_entity_poly.type
_entity_poly.pdbx_seq_one_letter_code
_entity_poly.pdbx_strand_id
1 'polypeptide(L)'
;MVTDTSWTSKRREILEEHEEIRARILEIETELDRLLDHPAQPGESWELPGLVEALRDQFRRHFEHEESGGLLWADSECYDSEMLRLVADLIAQHREFEREIERILSEFDFSFVPGKTVQSCFDGDLRNLISEFAVHEAAENVLLDKLVARVEKQRRQLP
;
A
#
# COMPACT_ATOMS: atom_id res chain seq x y z
N MET A 1 -19.08 -23.46 -5.33
CA MET A 1 -18.59 -23.45 -6.73
C MET A 1 -18.13 -22.05 -7.04
N VAL A 2 -16.86 -21.76 -6.83
CA VAL A 2 -16.24 -20.50 -7.27
C VAL A 2 -15.97 -20.65 -8.76
N THR A 3 -16.64 -19.85 -9.59
CA THR A 3 -16.48 -19.92 -11.04
C THR A 3 -15.16 -19.27 -11.46
N ASP A 4 -14.56 -19.84 -12.51
CA ASP A 4 -13.26 -19.54 -13.17
C ASP A 4 -12.98 -18.03 -13.39
N THR A 5 -14.01 -17.20 -13.42
CA THR A 5 -13.96 -15.73 -13.57
C THR A 5 -13.50 -14.97 -12.33
N SER A 6 -13.54 -15.58 -11.15
CA SER A 6 -13.34 -14.89 -9.86
C SER A 6 -11.89 -14.43 -9.65
N TRP A 7 -10.92 -15.33 -9.77
CA TRP A 7 -9.52 -15.03 -9.38
C TRP A 7 -8.76 -14.17 -10.38
N THR A 8 -9.00 -14.36 -11.68
CA THR A 8 -8.42 -13.47 -12.70
C THR A 8 -9.02 -12.07 -12.66
N SER A 9 -10.28 -11.91 -12.22
CA SER A 9 -10.86 -10.58 -12.02
C SER A 9 -10.29 -9.91 -10.79
N LYS A 10 -10.27 -10.62 -9.65
CA LYS A 10 -9.66 -10.13 -8.41
C LYS A 10 -8.21 -9.72 -8.59
N ARG A 11 -7.40 -10.53 -9.28
CA ARG A 11 -6.00 -10.17 -9.59
C ARG A 11 -5.92 -8.87 -10.38
N ARG A 12 -6.77 -8.69 -11.38
CA ARG A 12 -6.79 -7.45 -12.18
C ARG A 12 -7.20 -6.26 -11.32
N GLU A 13 -8.22 -6.40 -10.49
CA GLU A 13 -8.68 -5.34 -9.58
C GLU A 13 -7.57 -4.90 -8.59
N ILE A 14 -6.88 -5.86 -7.96
CA ILE A 14 -5.74 -5.57 -7.07
C ILE A 14 -4.59 -4.87 -7.82
N LEU A 15 -4.25 -5.33 -9.03
CA LEU A 15 -3.20 -4.69 -9.82
C LEU A 15 -3.59 -3.28 -10.27
N GLU A 16 -4.86 -3.04 -10.58
CA GLU A 16 -5.37 -1.70 -10.89
C GLU A 16 -5.23 -0.78 -9.67
N GLU A 17 -5.58 -1.26 -8.47
CA GLU A 17 -5.39 -0.51 -7.22
C GLU A 17 -3.92 -0.20 -6.91
N HIS A 18 -3.01 -1.16 -7.16
CA HIS A 18 -1.56 -0.94 -7.01
C HIS A 18 -1.06 0.16 -7.95
N GLU A 19 -1.52 0.20 -9.20
CA GLU A 19 -1.17 1.28 -10.12
C GLU A 19 -1.68 2.65 -9.67
N GLU A 20 -2.91 2.70 -9.14
CA GLU A 20 -3.44 3.94 -8.57
C GLU A 20 -2.62 4.40 -7.35
N ILE A 21 -2.17 3.47 -6.50
CA ILE A 21 -1.33 3.78 -5.33
C ILE A 21 0.04 4.28 -5.79
N ARG A 22 0.67 3.62 -6.77
CA ARG A 22 1.94 4.07 -7.36
C ARG A 22 1.83 5.48 -7.93
N ALA A 23 0.72 5.80 -8.60
CA ALA A 23 0.49 7.15 -9.12
C ALA A 23 0.46 8.19 -7.98
N ARG A 24 -0.19 7.87 -6.85
CA ARG A 24 -0.21 8.75 -5.67
C ARG A 24 1.17 8.90 -5.03
N ILE A 25 1.93 7.81 -4.93
CA ILE A 25 3.31 7.82 -4.45
C ILE A 25 4.16 8.75 -5.32
N LEU A 26 4.03 8.69 -6.64
CA LEU A 26 4.77 9.55 -7.56
C LEU A 26 4.44 11.04 -7.38
N GLU A 27 3.17 11.38 -7.08
CA GLU A 27 2.78 12.75 -6.73
C GLU A 27 3.49 13.22 -5.45
N ILE A 28 3.56 12.36 -4.43
CA ILE A 28 4.28 12.64 -3.18
C ILE A 28 5.78 12.82 -3.44
N GLU A 29 6.41 11.93 -4.19
CA GLU A 29 7.84 12.03 -4.54
C GLU A 29 8.14 13.32 -5.31
N THR A 30 7.26 13.68 -6.26
CA THR A 30 7.38 14.93 -7.03
C THR A 30 7.28 16.15 -6.11
N GLU A 31 6.35 16.16 -5.16
CA GLU A 31 6.23 17.25 -4.19
C GLU A 31 7.42 17.31 -3.22
N LEU A 32 7.91 16.16 -2.76
CA LEU A 32 9.13 16.07 -1.97
C LEU A 32 10.32 16.65 -2.72
N ASP A 33 10.50 16.32 -4.00
CA ASP A 33 11.59 16.87 -4.81
C ASP A 33 11.41 18.38 -5.04
N ARG A 34 10.18 18.84 -5.32
CA ARG A 34 9.86 20.28 -5.47
C ARG A 34 10.23 21.06 -4.21
N LEU A 35 9.95 20.51 -3.03
CA LEU A 35 10.24 21.15 -1.76
C LEU A 35 11.75 21.27 -1.48
N LEU A 36 12.59 20.42 -2.08
CA LEU A 36 14.05 20.52 -1.93
C LEU A 36 14.56 21.83 -2.55
N ASP A 37 14.04 22.16 -3.73
CA ASP A 37 14.40 23.38 -4.46
C ASP A 37 13.63 24.60 -3.96
N HIS A 38 12.38 24.40 -3.52
CA HIS A 38 11.45 25.45 -3.10
C HIS A 38 10.75 25.09 -1.78
N PRO A 39 11.45 25.22 -0.63
CA PRO A 39 10.89 24.88 0.66
C PRO A 39 9.69 25.76 1.01
N ALA A 40 8.61 25.14 1.48
CA ALA A 40 7.45 25.85 2.01
C ALA A 40 7.83 26.72 3.21
N GLN A 41 7.36 27.97 3.23
CA GLN A 41 7.58 28.86 4.37
C GLN A 41 6.67 28.49 5.54
N PRO A 42 7.04 28.83 6.79
CA PRO A 42 6.18 28.62 7.95
C PRO A 42 4.81 29.30 7.78
N GLY A 43 3.73 28.54 7.93
CA GLY A 43 2.35 29.03 7.76
C GLY A 43 1.88 29.14 6.30
N GLU A 44 2.72 28.79 5.33
CA GLU A 44 2.32 28.62 3.94
C GLU A 44 1.60 27.27 3.78
N SER A 45 0.50 27.27 3.02
CA SER A 45 -0.15 26.02 2.61
C SER A 45 0.73 25.34 1.57
N TRP A 46 0.86 24.03 1.68
CA TRP A 46 1.68 23.20 0.81
C TRP A 46 0.96 21.87 0.59
N GLU A 47 1.30 21.17 -0.51
CA GLU A 47 0.46 20.09 -1.02
C GLU A 47 0.69 18.76 -0.28
N LEU A 48 1.88 18.58 0.30
CA LEU A 48 2.31 17.31 0.88
C LEU A 48 1.33 16.72 1.92
N PRO A 49 0.79 17.48 2.90
CA PRO A 49 -0.17 16.93 3.86
C PRO A 49 -1.44 16.38 3.18
N GLY A 50 -1.95 17.07 2.16
CA GLY A 50 -3.13 16.63 1.41
C GLY A 50 -2.86 15.39 0.56
N LEU A 51 -1.66 15.29 -0.03
CA LEU A 51 -1.23 14.12 -0.79
C LEU A 51 -1.06 12.89 0.10
N VAL A 52 -0.48 13.04 1.29
CA VAL A 52 -0.31 11.96 2.27
C VAL A 52 -1.66 11.53 2.84
N GLU A 53 -2.59 12.46 3.07
CA GLU A 53 -3.96 12.13 3.47
C GLU A 53 -4.69 11.33 2.39
N ALA A 54 -4.55 11.71 1.12
CA ALA A 54 -5.10 10.95 0.01
C ALA A 54 -4.49 9.55 -0.09
N LEU A 55 -3.18 9.40 0.14
CA LEU A 55 -2.51 8.09 0.18
C LEU A 55 -3.05 7.22 1.33
N ARG A 56 -3.24 7.77 2.53
CA ARG A 56 -3.85 7.04 3.68
C ARG A 56 -5.22 6.49 3.31
N ASP A 57 -6.08 7.32 2.74
CA ASP A 57 -7.44 6.90 2.39
C ASP A 57 -7.44 5.86 1.26
N GLN A 58 -6.40 5.86 0.42
CA GLN A 58 -6.21 4.86 -0.60
C GLN A 58 -5.71 3.53 -0.03
N PHE A 59 -4.70 3.55 0.86
CA PHE A 59 -4.26 2.37 1.60
C PHE A 59 -5.42 1.72 2.36
N ARG A 60 -6.21 2.48 3.11
CA ARG A 60 -7.36 1.93 3.85
C ARG A 60 -8.35 1.19 2.94
N ARG A 61 -8.71 1.80 1.80
CA ARG A 61 -9.64 1.16 0.85
C ARG A 61 -9.06 -0.11 0.24
N HIS A 62 -7.78 -0.07 -0.12
CA HIS A 62 -7.06 -1.20 -0.68
C HIS A 62 -6.96 -2.35 0.34
N PHE A 63 -6.48 -2.07 1.55
CA PHE A 63 -6.36 -3.07 2.62
C PHE A 63 -7.73 -3.65 3.02
N GLU A 64 -8.78 -2.83 3.11
CA GLU A 64 -10.14 -3.33 3.37
C GLU A 64 -10.63 -4.25 2.24
N HIS A 65 -10.35 -3.92 0.98
CA HIS A 65 -10.70 -4.77 -0.14
C HIS A 65 -9.97 -6.13 -0.06
N GLU A 66 -8.67 -6.11 0.21
CA GLU A 66 -7.88 -7.33 0.36
C GLU A 66 -8.34 -8.19 1.54
N GLU A 67 -8.66 -7.55 2.68
CA GLU A 67 -9.05 -8.23 3.90
C GLU A 67 -10.50 -8.72 3.90
N SER A 68 -11.41 -8.06 3.20
CA SER A 68 -12.84 -8.44 3.17
C SER A 68 -13.16 -9.60 2.22
N GLY A 69 -12.14 -10.13 1.54
CA GLY A 69 -12.28 -11.28 0.64
C GLY A 69 -11.78 -11.02 -0.77
N GLY A 70 -11.00 -9.97 -1.02
CA GLY A 70 -10.22 -9.77 -2.24
C GLY A 70 -9.09 -10.79 -2.33
N LEU A 71 -7.99 -10.52 -1.64
CA LEU A 71 -6.77 -11.33 -1.62
C LEU A 71 -6.68 -12.17 -0.34
N LEU A 72 -6.55 -11.56 0.82
CA LEU A 72 -6.02 -12.19 2.05
C LEU A 72 -6.96 -13.18 2.73
N TRP A 73 -8.27 -13.08 2.49
CA TRP A 73 -9.28 -14.00 3.06
C TRP A 73 -10.09 -14.75 2.02
N ALA A 74 -9.69 -14.70 0.75
CA ALA A 74 -10.38 -15.41 -0.30
C ALA A 74 -10.10 -16.93 -0.23
N ASP A 75 -11.17 -17.70 -0.05
CA ASP A 75 -11.23 -19.18 -0.13
C ASP A 75 -10.03 -19.90 0.51
N SER A 76 -9.99 -19.88 1.85
CA SER A 76 -8.88 -20.40 2.68
C SER A 76 -8.46 -21.84 2.38
N GLU A 77 -9.31 -22.62 1.70
CA GLU A 77 -9.01 -23.96 1.18
C GLU A 77 -7.88 -23.98 0.13
N CYS A 78 -7.59 -22.83 -0.50
CA CYS A 78 -6.52 -22.70 -1.49
C CYS A 78 -5.13 -22.48 -0.84
N TYR A 79 -5.08 -22.04 0.42
CA TYR A 79 -3.83 -21.70 1.09
C TYR A 79 -3.11 -22.91 1.69
N ASP A 80 -1.81 -22.99 1.43
CA ASP A 80 -0.91 -23.85 2.19
C ASP A 80 -0.27 -23.08 3.37
N SER A 81 0.51 -23.79 4.19
CA SER A 81 1.15 -23.19 5.36
C SER A 81 2.09 -22.03 5.04
N GLU A 82 2.70 -22.00 3.86
CA GLU A 82 3.58 -20.91 3.45
C GLU A 82 2.74 -19.67 3.11
N MET A 83 1.68 -19.85 2.33
CA MET A 83 0.75 -18.77 1.99
C MET A 83 0.05 -18.21 3.23
N LEU A 84 -0.36 -19.05 4.19
CA LEU A 84 -0.97 -18.58 5.43
C LEU A 84 -0.02 -17.71 6.27
N ARG A 85 1.29 -18.03 6.28
CA ARG A 85 2.28 -17.18 6.94
C ARG A 85 2.44 -15.85 6.23
N LEU A 86 2.53 -15.88 4.90
CA LEU A 86 2.61 -14.67 4.09
C LEU A 86 1.39 -13.76 4.30
N VAL A 87 0.18 -14.33 4.31
CA VAL A 87 -1.05 -13.59 4.62
C VAL A 87 -0.99 -12.95 6.01
N ALA A 88 -0.53 -13.67 7.03
CA ALA A 88 -0.40 -13.11 8.38
C ALA A 88 0.60 -11.94 8.43
N ASP A 89 1.72 -12.05 7.71
CA ASP A 89 2.73 -11.00 7.61
C ASP A 89 2.17 -9.77 6.86
N LEU A 90 1.42 -9.96 5.76
CA LEU A 90 0.77 -8.88 5.01
C LEU A 90 -0.27 -8.12 5.86
N ILE A 91 -1.15 -8.83 6.59
CA ILE A 91 -2.10 -8.20 7.51
C ILE A 91 -1.39 -7.40 8.61
N ALA A 92 -0.25 -7.90 9.09
CA ALA A 92 0.54 -7.16 10.08
C ALA A 92 1.14 -5.88 9.47
N GLN A 93 1.59 -5.94 8.20
CA GLN A 93 2.10 -4.78 7.46
C GLN A 93 1.03 -3.72 7.22
N HIS A 94 -0.22 -4.09 6.90
CA HIS A 94 -1.33 -3.12 6.74
C HIS A 94 -1.46 -2.21 7.95
N ARG A 95 -1.45 -2.81 9.14
CA ARG A 95 -1.55 -2.08 10.41
C ARG A 95 -0.33 -1.22 10.69
N GLU A 96 0.84 -1.59 10.19
CA GLU A 96 2.04 -0.77 10.27
C GLU A 96 1.91 0.47 9.37
N PHE A 97 1.52 0.28 8.10
CA PHE A 97 1.31 1.37 7.16
C PHE A 97 0.28 2.38 7.69
N GLU A 98 -0.84 1.90 8.23
CA GLU A 98 -1.86 2.77 8.84
C GLU A 98 -1.31 3.57 10.02
N ARG A 99 -0.56 2.93 10.93
CA ARG A 99 0.05 3.66 12.07
C ARG A 99 1.08 4.67 11.61
N GLU A 100 1.93 4.30 10.67
CA GLU A 100 3.05 5.14 10.24
C GLU A 100 2.54 6.36 9.47
N ILE A 101 1.57 6.17 8.57
CA ILE A 101 0.97 7.29 7.86
C ILE A 101 0.17 8.21 8.79
N GLU A 102 -0.52 7.67 9.80
CA GLU A 102 -1.19 8.47 10.83
C GLU A 102 -0.19 9.26 11.69
N ARG A 103 0.94 8.65 12.05
CA ARG A 103 2.03 9.32 12.76
C ARG A 103 2.56 10.50 11.94
N ILE A 104 2.92 10.27 10.67
CA ILE A 104 3.41 11.31 9.76
C ILE A 104 2.40 12.45 9.64
N LEU A 105 1.11 12.13 9.43
CA LEU A 105 0.05 13.13 9.35
C LEU A 105 -0.09 13.95 10.63
N SER A 106 -0.01 13.30 11.79
CA SER A 106 -0.10 13.99 13.08
C SER A 106 1.06 14.97 13.30
N GLU A 107 2.22 14.67 12.75
CA GLU A 107 3.42 15.49 12.90
C GLU A 107 3.41 16.71 11.96
N PHE A 108 2.69 16.69 10.83
CA PHE A 108 2.53 17.87 9.97
C PHE A 108 1.99 19.08 10.74
N ASP A 109 1.03 18.88 11.64
CA ASP A 109 0.43 19.95 12.45
C ASP A 109 1.39 20.59 13.46
N PHE A 110 2.47 19.88 13.86
CA PHE A 110 3.42 20.34 14.88
C PHE A 110 4.79 20.74 14.31
N SER A 111 4.97 20.63 13.00
CA SER A 111 6.28 20.71 12.34
C SER A 111 6.75 22.13 12.05
N PHE A 112 6.86 22.97 13.08
CA PHE A 112 7.73 24.15 13.01
C PHE A 112 8.95 23.93 13.91
N VAL A 113 10.06 23.51 13.29
CA VAL A 113 11.35 23.40 13.97
C VAL A 113 12.27 24.51 13.45
N PRO A 114 12.63 25.51 14.27
CA PRO A 114 13.55 26.57 13.86
C PRO A 114 14.88 26.01 13.33
N GLY A 115 15.27 26.42 12.12
CA GLY A 115 16.52 26.01 11.48
C GLY A 115 16.46 24.69 10.70
N LYS A 116 15.31 23.99 10.69
CA LYS A 116 15.03 22.91 9.74
C LYS A 116 13.96 23.36 8.75
N THR A 117 14.07 22.93 7.50
CA THR A 117 12.92 23.01 6.60
C THR A 117 11.90 21.98 7.07
N VAL A 118 10.62 22.33 7.03
CA VAL A 118 9.51 21.43 7.40
C VAL A 118 9.65 20.08 6.70
N GLN A 119 10.01 20.14 5.42
CA GLN A 119 10.30 18.99 4.56
C GLN A 119 11.37 18.02 5.10
N SER A 120 12.49 18.53 5.66
CA SER A 120 13.57 17.66 6.16
C SER A 120 13.17 16.77 7.32
N CYS A 121 12.04 17.08 7.97
CA CYS A 121 11.48 16.25 9.04
C CYS A 121 10.70 15.04 8.49
N PHE A 122 10.24 15.07 7.24
CA PHE A 122 9.32 14.07 6.68
C PHE A 122 9.87 13.30 5.48
N ASP A 123 10.88 13.85 4.79
CA ASP A 123 11.45 13.21 3.58
C ASP A 123 11.91 11.77 3.85
N GLY A 124 12.63 11.55 4.96
CA GLY A 124 13.09 10.21 5.33
C GLY A 124 11.96 9.24 5.63
N ASP A 125 10.97 9.68 6.42
CA ASP A 125 9.85 8.85 6.84
C ASP A 125 8.95 8.47 5.66
N LEU A 126 8.63 9.43 4.79
CA LEU A 126 7.82 9.20 3.60
C LEU A 126 8.54 8.31 2.58
N ARG A 127 9.84 8.53 2.33
CA ARG A 127 10.61 7.67 1.43
C ARG A 127 10.75 6.25 1.99
N ASN A 128 10.87 6.10 3.31
CA ASN A 128 10.88 4.79 3.94
C ASN A 128 9.52 4.09 3.77
N LEU A 129 8.41 4.77 4.07
CA LEU A 129 7.04 4.26 3.87
C LEU A 129 6.81 3.80 2.41
N ILE A 130 7.25 4.61 1.44
CA ILE A 130 7.17 4.30 0.01
C ILE A 130 7.99 3.06 -0.34
N SER A 131 9.22 2.97 0.17
CA SER A 131 10.09 1.80 -0.06
C SER A 131 9.51 0.53 0.57
N GLU A 132 8.93 0.63 1.76
CA GLU A 132 8.28 -0.50 2.44
C GLU A 132 7.04 -0.95 1.66
N PHE A 133 6.25 -0.02 1.13
CA PHE A 133 5.09 -0.34 0.31
C PHE A 133 5.49 -1.12 -0.96
N ALA A 134 6.59 -0.74 -1.62
CA ALA A 134 7.08 -1.49 -2.78
C ALA A 134 7.46 -2.95 -2.44
N VAL A 135 8.00 -3.20 -1.24
CA VAL A 135 8.31 -4.55 -0.76
C VAL A 135 7.04 -5.33 -0.44
N HIS A 136 6.06 -4.67 0.17
CA HIS A 136 4.76 -5.22 0.50
C HIS A 136 3.98 -5.64 -0.77
N GLU A 137 3.90 -4.76 -1.76
CA GLU A 137 3.27 -5.03 -3.05
C GLU A 137 3.94 -6.21 -3.79
N ALA A 138 5.27 -6.32 -3.71
CA ALA A 138 5.99 -7.46 -4.27
C ALA A 138 5.59 -8.79 -3.58
N ALA A 139 5.37 -8.75 -2.27
CA ALA A 139 4.93 -9.91 -1.50
C ALA A 139 3.48 -10.32 -1.84
N GLU A 140 2.58 -9.37 -2.05
CA GLU A 140 1.21 -9.62 -2.52
C GLU A 140 1.19 -10.24 -3.92
N ASN A 141 2.02 -9.72 -4.82
CA ASN A 141 2.16 -10.26 -6.17
C ASN A 141 2.63 -11.73 -6.15
N VAL A 142 3.54 -12.07 -5.25
CA VAL A 142 3.97 -13.48 -5.03
C VAL A 142 2.80 -14.34 -4.53
N LEU A 143 1.97 -13.82 -3.62
CA LEU A 143 0.78 -14.53 -3.12
C LEU A 143 -0.24 -14.74 -4.25
N LEU A 144 -0.52 -13.70 -5.04
CA LEU A 144 -1.43 -13.74 -6.19
C LEU A 144 -0.97 -14.78 -7.23
N ASP A 145 0.30 -14.79 -7.60
CA ASP A 145 0.82 -15.74 -8.59
C ASP A 145 0.76 -17.20 -8.06
N LYS A 146 1.04 -17.41 -6.78
CA LYS A 146 0.88 -18.71 -6.11
C LYS A 146 -0.59 -19.19 -6.14
N LEU A 147 -1.54 -18.29 -5.87
CA LEU A 147 -2.98 -18.58 -5.90
C LEU A 147 -3.45 -18.95 -7.30
N VAL A 148 -3.12 -18.14 -8.30
CA VAL A 148 -3.47 -18.39 -9.70
C VAL A 148 -2.93 -19.75 -10.16
N ALA A 149 -1.65 -20.03 -9.90
CA ALA A 149 -1.04 -21.31 -10.26
C ALA A 149 -1.73 -22.51 -9.57
N ARG A 150 -2.19 -22.34 -8.33
CA ARG A 150 -2.88 -23.41 -7.58
C ARG A 150 -4.30 -23.65 -8.09
N VAL A 151 -5.05 -22.60 -8.37
CA VAL A 151 -6.39 -22.70 -8.97
C VAL A 151 -6.31 -23.35 -10.36
N GLU A 152 -5.36 -22.94 -11.19
CA GLU A 152 -5.12 -23.57 -12.50
C GLU A 152 -4.77 -25.06 -12.38
N LYS A 153 -3.93 -25.42 -11.40
CA LYS A 153 -3.56 -26.81 -11.16
C LYS A 153 -4.77 -27.65 -10.72
N GLN A 154 -5.59 -27.14 -9.80
CA GLN A 154 -6.83 -27.81 -9.37
C GLN A 154 -7.78 -28.02 -10.55
N ARG A 155 -7.93 -27.01 -11.41
CA ARG A 155 -8.73 -27.10 -12.63
C ARG A 155 -8.26 -28.21 -13.57
N ARG A 156 -6.95 -28.37 -13.77
CA ARG A 156 -6.39 -29.43 -14.63
C ARG A 156 -6.52 -30.84 -14.03
N GLN A 157 -6.84 -30.95 -12.74
CA GLN A 157 -6.97 -32.22 -12.00
C GLN A 157 -8.43 -32.62 -11.73
N LEU A 158 -9.40 -31.76 -12.04
CA LEU A 158 -10.82 -32.10 -12.04
C LEU A 158 -11.14 -32.93 -13.29
N PRO A 159 -11.85 -34.08 -13.16
CA PRO A 159 -12.20 -34.96 -14.27
C PRO A 159 -13.18 -34.34 -15.27
#